data_AF-A0A7S0QPQ6-F1
#
_entry.id   AF-A0A7S0QPQ6-F1
#
_cell.length_a   1.000
_cell.length_b   1.000
_cell.length_c   1.000
_cell.angle_alpha   90.00
_cell.angle_beta   90.00
_cell.angle_gamma   90.00
#
_symmetry.space_group_name_H-M   'P 1'
#
loop_
_entity.id
_entity.type
_entity.pdbx_description
1 polymer ?
#
loop_
_entity_poly.entity_id
_entity_poly.type
_entity_poly.pdbx_seq_one_letter_code
_entity_poly.pdbx_strand_id
1 'polypeptide(L)'
;PAFYLLSLRIAALQESRSPLDVAFNIRMQRRPLFSSVFIRMMLTLCLGPSYLESSSPSAPSTPASMEALYFVGSFSSSTGVDNVLRNISGVGELINGICRPLGLGVQLPAEALAVAYDSARTALYVGGSFHFANGAEVTRITMVANGSMREVDKGVSNSIYALAVHEPTGTVYMGGVFLDA
;
A
#
# COMPACT_ATOMS: atom_id res chain seq x y z
N PRO A 1 14.04 -0.05 22.29
CA PRO A 1 13.49 0.43 20.99
C PRO A 1 12.32 1.38 21.21
N ALA A 2 12.37 2.60 20.66
CA ALA A 2 11.26 3.55 20.75
C ALA A 2 10.10 3.05 19.85
N PHE A 3 8.94 2.79 20.46
CA PHE A 3 7.71 2.44 19.76
C PHE A 3 6.92 3.72 19.53
N TYR A 4 6.56 4.01 18.29
CA TYR A 4 5.54 5.01 18.01
C TYR A 4 4.25 4.27 17.65
N LEU A 5 3.21 4.51 18.44
CA LEU A 5 1.87 4.00 18.18
C LEU A 5 1.15 5.02 17.30
N LEU A 6 0.97 4.68 16.03
CA LEU A 6 0.04 5.39 15.18
C LEU A 6 -1.28 4.61 15.13
N SER A 7 -2.17 4.86 16.09
CA SER A 7 -3.54 4.36 16.01
C SER A 7 -4.31 5.21 15.01
N LEU A 8 -4.40 4.76 13.76
CA LEU A 8 -5.20 5.42 12.75
C LEU A 8 -6.63 4.87 12.76
N ARG A 9 -7.60 5.65 13.26
CA ARG A 9 -9.02 5.38 13.03
C ARG A 9 -9.44 6.04 11.73
N ILE A 10 -9.72 5.25 10.70
CA ILE A 10 -10.32 5.75 9.47
C ILE A 10 -11.82 5.50 9.59
N ALA A 11 -12.59 6.55 9.86
CA ALA A 11 -14.03 6.51 9.67
C ALA A 11 -14.29 6.78 8.18
N ALA A 12 -14.67 5.75 7.42
CA ALA A 12 -15.12 5.96 6.05
C ALA A 12 -16.51 6.61 6.09
N LEU A 13 -16.61 7.87 5.65
CA LEU A 13 -17.88 8.52 5.41
C LEU A 13 -18.47 7.94 4.12
N GLN A 14 -19.43 7.03 4.26
CA GLN A 14 -20.27 6.62 3.14
C GLN A 14 -21.51 7.52 3.12
N GLU A 15 -21.73 8.24 2.02
CA GLU A 15 -22.99 8.96 1.83
C GLU A 15 -24.13 7.93 1.76
N SER A 16 -24.99 7.91 2.80
CA SER A 16 -26.30 7.24 2.87
C SER A 16 -26.45 5.86 3.56
N ARG A 17 -25.43 5.26 4.19
CA ARG A 17 -25.66 4.13 5.12
C ARG A 17 -24.82 4.31 6.39
N SER A 18 -25.36 3.82 7.52
CA SER A 18 -24.75 3.87 8.85
C SER A 18 -23.23 3.71 8.78
N PRO A 19 -22.42 4.59 9.41
CA PRO A 19 -20.98 4.54 9.29
C PRO A 19 -20.50 3.14 9.66
N LEU A 20 -19.86 2.46 8.70
CA LEU A 20 -19.05 1.28 8.99
C LEU A 20 -17.86 1.79 9.78
N ASP A 21 -18.02 1.80 11.11
CA ASP A 21 -17.03 2.25 12.07
C ASP A 21 -15.95 1.17 12.18
N VAL A 22 -15.20 0.97 11.10
CA VAL A 22 -14.17 -0.07 11.04
C VAL A 22 -12.89 0.48 11.67
N ALA A 23 -12.91 0.51 13.00
CA ALA A 23 -11.75 0.87 13.80
C ALA A 23 -10.69 -0.23 13.67
N PHE A 24 -9.58 0.08 13.02
CA PHE A 24 -8.44 -0.83 12.92
C PHE A 24 -7.22 -0.22 13.59
N ASN A 25 -6.51 -1.03 14.37
CA ASN A 25 -5.26 -0.62 15.00
C ASN A 25 -4.10 -1.14 14.17
N ILE A 26 -3.42 -0.25 13.45
CA ILE A 26 -2.16 -0.60 12.78
C ILE A 26 -1.03 -0.20 13.72
N ARG A 27 -0.33 -1.17 14.32
CA ARG A 27 0.93 -0.86 15.02
C ARG A 27 2.06 -0.94 14.02
N MET A 28 2.84 0.12 13.88
CA MET A 28 4.00 0.16 13.00
C MET A 28 5.28 0.25 13.83
N GLN A 29 6.26 -0.59 13.52
CA GLN A 29 7.54 -0.59 14.22
C GLN A 29 8.63 0.05 13.36
N ARG A 30 9.30 1.08 13.88
CA ARG A 30 10.50 1.66 13.27
C ARG A 30 11.72 0.78 13.57
N ARG A 31 12.60 0.57 12.60
CA ARG A 31 13.96 0.05 12.84
C ARG A 31 14.90 1.18 13.26
N PRO A 32 15.73 0.99 14.30
CA PRO A 32 16.71 1.98 14.72
C PRO A 32 17.94 1.89 13.80
N LEU A 33 17.82 2.45 12.60
CA LEU A 33 18.99 2.83 11.81
C LEU A 33 18.79 4.30 11.45
N PHE A 34 19.80 5.11 11.75
CA PHE A 34 19.91 6.56 11.58
C PHE A 34 19.43 7.44 12.75
N SER A 35 20.43 8.16 13.29
CA SER A 35 20.39 9.19 14.32
C SER A 35 19.46 10.33 13.95
N SER A 36 18.68 10.79 14.92
CA SER A 36 18.08 12.12 15.05
C SER A 36 17.91 12.94 13.76
N VAL A 37 17.06 12.46 12.85
CA VAL A 37 16.37 13.30 11.88
C VAL A 37 14.90 12.95 12.03
N PHE A 38 14.04 13.96 12.12
CA PHE A 38 12.58 13.81 12.20
C PHE A 38 12.11 12.86 11.08
N ILE A 39 11.87 11.59 11.40
CA ILE A 39 11.22 10.69 10.46
C ILE A 39 9.74 11.01 10.54
N ARG A 40 9.25 11.77 9.55
CA ARG A 40 7.84 11.80 9.22
C ARG A 40 7.45 10.37 8.84
N MET A 41 6.63 9.72 9.67
CA MET A 41 5.93 8.53 9.24
C MET A 41 4.92 8.96 8.18
N MET A 42 5.29 8.81 6.90
CA MET A 42 4.34 8.96 5.80
C MET A 42 3.59 7.64 5.63
N LEU A 43 2.27 7.73 5.75
CA LEU A 43 1.33 6.65 5.48
C LEU A 43 0.35 7.18 4.44
N THR A 44 0.34 6.57 3.26
CA THR A 44 -0.62 6.88 2.19
C THR A 44 -1.54 5.71 1.99
N LEU A 45 -2.82 5.99 1.70
CA LEU A 45 -3.90 5.01 1.70
C LEU A 45 -4.67 5.04 0.39
N CYS A 46 -5.15 3.88 -0.04
CA CYS A 46 -6.04 3.74 -1.19
C CYS A 46 -7.07 2.64 -0.92
N LEU A 47 -8.30 2.81 -1.39
CA LEU A 47 -9.33 1.77 -1.35
C LEU A 47 -9.32 0.97 -2.66
N GLY A 48 -9.70 -0.30 -2.59
CA GLY A 48 -9.93 -1.16 -3.75
C GLY A 48 -10.43 -2.55 -3.33
N PRO A 49 -10.86 -3.41 -4.27
CA PRO A 49 -11.24 -4.78 -4.01
C PRO A 49 -10.02 -5.63 -3.64
N SER A 50 -10.18 -6.55 -2.70
CA SER A 50 -9.12 -7.42 -2.23
C SER A 50 -8.50 -8.30 -3.33
N TYR A 51 -7.19 -8.56 -3.25
CA TYR A 51 -6.48 -9.45 -4.19
C TYR A 51 -6.53 -10.95 -3.88
N LEU A 52 -7.27 -11.37 -2.85
CA LEU A 52 -7.34 -12.78 -2.46
C LEU A 52 -8.61 -13.43 -3.01
N GLU A 53 -8.43 -14.30 -4.01
CA GLU A 53 -9.46 -15.28 -4.37
C GLU A 53 -9.64 -16.28 -3.22
N SER A 54 -10.90 -16.63 -2.94
CA SER A 54 -11.23 -17.72 -2.03
C SER A 54 -10.61 -19.02 -2.55
N SER A 55 -9.80 -19.70 -1.74
CA SER A 55 -9.28 -21.04 -2.05
C SER A 55 -10.37 -22.14 -1.98
N SER A 56 -11.64 -21.79 -2.14
CA SER A 56 -12.79 -22.70 -2.10
C SER A 56 -13.43 -22.79 -3.49
N PRO A 57 -13.43 -23.96 -4.14
CA PRO A 57 -14.11 -24.15 -5.42
C PRO A 57 -15.65 -24.11 -5.33
N SER A 58 -16.23 -23.93 -4.13
CA SER A 58 -17.66 -23.81 -3.88
C SER A 58 -18.09 -22.41 -3.38
N ALA A 59 -17.22 -21.41 -3.41
CA ALA A 59 -17.61 -20.05 -3.08
C ALA A 59 -18.61 -19.50 -4.12
N PRO A 60 -19.67 -18.78 -3.70
CA PRO A 60 -20.59 -18.15 -4.65
C PRO A 60 -19.81 -17.25 -5.62
N SER A 61 -20.13 -17.35 -6.91
CA SER A 61 -19.43 -16.73 -8.06
C SER A 61 -19.49 -15.20 -8.12
N THR A 62 -19.91 -14.56 -7.05
CA THR A 62 -19.72 -13.14 -6.82
C THR A 62 -18.85 -13.04 -5.58
N PRO A 63 -17.54 -12.76 -5.69
CA PRO A 63 -16.79 -12.33 -4.53
C PRO A 63 -17.57 -11.13 -3.98
N ALA A 64 -18.11 -11.25 -2.77
CA ALA A 64 -18.49 -10.06 -2.03
C ALA A 64 -17.24 -9.19 -2.08
N SER A 65 -17.33 -8.08 -2.80
CA SER A 65 -16.21 -7.18 -3.06
C SER A 65 -15.71 -6.70 -1.70
N MET A 66 -14.83 -7.47 -1.07
CA MET A 66 -14.25 -7.08 0.19
C MET A 66 -13.42 -5.85 -0.14
N GLU A 67 -13.91 -4.70 0.30
CA GLU A 67 -13.14 -3.48 0.26
C GLU A 67 -11.92 -3.70 1.13
N ALA A 68 -10.77 -3.65 0.48
CA ALA A 68 -9.48 -3.65 1.10
C ALA A 68 -8.99 -2.20 1.18
N LEU A 69 -8.32 -1.89 2.30
CA LEU A 69 -7.54 -0.69 2.42
C LEU A 69 -6.07 -1.02 2.13
N TYR A 70 -5.55 -0.47 1.05
CA TYR A 70 -4.14 -0.50 0.74
C TYR A 70 -3.42 0.60 1.49
N PHE A 71 -2.24 0.29 1.99
CA PHE A 71 -1.43 1.24 2.74
C PHE A 71 0.04 1.12 2.34
N VAL A 72 0.66 2.28 2.16
CA VAL A 72 2.08 2.39 1.81
C VAL A 72 2.81 3.37 2.70
N GLY A 73 4.11 3.17 2.91
CA GLY A 73 4.90 4.04 3.77
C GLY A 73 6.29 3.53 4.12
N SER A 74 6.89 4.17 5.12
CA SER A 74 8.25 3.92 5.61
C SER A 74 8.28 2.95 6.81
N PHE A 75 7.71 1.75 6.69
CA PHE A 75 7.64 0.76 7.78
C PHE A 75 8.06 -0.63 7.32
N SER A 76 8.70 -1.42 8.20
CA SER A 76 9.07 -2.81 7.88
C SER A 76 8.01 -3.81 8.34
N SER A 77 7.24 -3.48 9.37
CA SER A 77 6.29 -4.41 9.96
C SER A 77 5.01 -3.73 10.41
N SER A 78 3.92 -4.50 10.42
CA SER A 78 2.67 -4.09 11.02
C SER A 78 1.98 -5.22 11.79
N THR A 79 1.07 -4.85 12.68
CA THR A 79 0.10 -5.77 13.30
C THR A 79 -1.32 -5.32 12.98
N GLY A 80 -2.25 -6.27 12.90
CA GLY A 80 -3.68 -6.00 12.83
C GLY A 80 -4.40 -6.18 14.17
N VAL A 81 -5.73 -6.33 14.11
CA VAL A 81 -6.60 -6.63 15.25
C VAL A 81 -6.27 -7.97 15.92
N ASP A 82 -5.58 -8.85 15.20
CA ASP A 82 -5.09 -10.14 15.70
C ASP A 82 -3.76 -10.03 16.48
N ASN A 83 -3.17 -8.84 16.57
CA ASN A 83 -1.87 -8.58 17.19
C ASN A 83 -0.70 -9.42 16.63
N VAL A 84 -0.86 -10.01 15.44
CA VAL A 84 0.20 -10.80 14.80
C VAL A 84 1.12 -9.85 14.03
N LEU A 85 2.40 -9.83 14.40
CA LEU A 85 3.44 -9.05 13.73
C LEU A 85 3.75 -9.67 12.36
N ARG A 86 3.62 -8.86 11.31
CA ARG A 86 3.89 -9.25 9.92
C ARG A 86 4.97 -8.37 9.33
N ASN A 87 5.84 -8.97 8.52
CA ASN A 87 6.81 -8.24 7.72
C ASN A 87 6.13 -7.79 6.42
N ILE A 88 5.93 -6.48 6.25
CA ILE A 88 5.16 -5.91 5.14
C ILE A 88 6.03 -5.02 4.24
N SER A 89 7.17 -4.53 4.73
CA SER A 89 8.11 -3.74 3.93
C SER A 89 7.43 -2.64 3.09
N GLY A 90 6.69 -1.76 3.77
CA GLY A 90 6.20 -0.51 3.22
C GLY A 90 4.98 -0.60 2.30
N VAL A 91 4.45 -1.78 1.98
CA VAL A 91 3.26 -1.93 1.13
C VAL A 91 2.41 -3.11 1.62
N GLY A 92 1.18 -2.84 2.05
CA GLY A 92 0.27 -3.86 2.56
C GLY A 92 -1.18 -3.64 2.22
N GLU A 93 -1.96 -4.69 2.46
CA GLU A 93 -3.40 -4.76 2.31
C GLU A 93 -4.04 -5.00 3.68
N LEU A 94 -5.11 -4.28 4.00
CA LEU A 94 -5.86 -4.42 5.23
C LEU A 94 -7.29 -4.86 4.90
N ILE A 95 -7.68 -6.00 5.44
CA ILE A 95 -9.04 -6.55 5.29
C ILE A 95 -9.55 -6.93 6.67
N ASN A 96 -10.69 -6.39 7.07
CA ASN A 96 -11.30 -6.67 8.39
C ASN A 96 -10.31 -6.51 9.55
N GLY A 97 -9.35 -5.59 9.44
CA GLY A 97 -8.39 -5.29 10.48
C GLY A 97 -7.18 -6.18 10.52
N ILE A 98 -7.12 -7.15 9.61
CA ILE A 98 -5.98 -8.05 9.44
C ILE A 98 -5.09 -7.45 8.35
N CYS A 99 -3.88 -7.05 8.74
CA CYS A 99 -2.86 -6.60 7.80
C CYS A 99 -2.27 -7.80 7.05
N ARG A 100 -1.94 -7.62 5.77
CA ARG A 100 -1.27 -8.63 4.95
C ARG A 100 -0.18 -7.97 4.08
N PRO A 101 0.99 -8.60 3.93
CA PRO A 101 1.99 -8.12 2.99
C PRO A 101 1.51 -8.30 1.54
N LEU A 102 1.89 -7.37 0.67
CA LEU A 102 1.78 -7.51 -0.78
C LEU A 102 3.18 -7.78 -1.35
N GLY A 103 3.42 -9.00 -1.83
CA GLY A 103 4.76 -9.47 -2.18
C GLY A 103 5.77 -9.35 -1.04
N LEU A 104 7.06 -9.16 -1.37
CA LEU A 104 8.12 -8.87 -0.39
C LEU A 104 8.19 -7.38 0.01
N GLY A 105 7.32 -6.53 -0.56
CA GLY A 105 7.31 -5.08 -0.36
C GLY A 105 8.44 -4.35 -1.09
N VAL A 106 8.74 -3.13 -0.64
CA VAL A 106 9.83 -2.28 -1.15
C VAL A 106 11.05 -2.35 -0.23
N GLN A 107 12.25 -2.23 -0.82
CA GLN A 107 13.49 -2.28 -0.04
C GLN A 107 13.75 -0.97 0.71
N LEU A 108 13.81 -1.07 2.04
CA LEU A 108 14.24 0.02 2.92
C LEU A 108 15.75 0.32 2.74
N PRO A 109 16.22 1.58 2.92
CA PRO A 109 15.54 2.69 3.60
C PRO A 109 14.60 3.52 2.72
N ALA A 110 14.46 3.18 1.44
CA ALA A 110 13.59 3.93 0.55
C ALA A 110 12.11 3.76 0.90
N GLU A 111 11.30 4.76 0.53
CA GLU A 111 9.93 4.93 0.99
C GLU A 111 8.94 4.70 -0.15
N ALA A 112 7.84 4.01 0.13
CA ALA A 112 6.65 4.06 -0.72
C ALA A 112 5.80 5.25 -0.27
N LEU A 113 5.53 6.19 -1.18
CA LEU A 113 4.99 7.51 -0.86
C LEU A 113 3.59 7.74 -1.43
N ALA A 114 3.30 7.11 -2.56
CA ALA A 114 2.05 7.25 -3.28
C ALA A 114 1.49 5.87 -3.63
N VAL A 115 0.17 5.76 -3.60
CA VAL A 115 -0.56 4.56 -4.01
C VAL A 115 -1.83 4.97 -4.72
N ALA A 116 -2.14 4.30 -5.83
CA ALA A 116 -3.38 4.50 -6.57
C ALA A 116 -3.87 3.18 -7.16
N TYR A 117 -5.17 2.95 -7.10
CA TYR A 117 -5.79 1.75 -7.63
C TYR A 117 -6.39 2.04 -9.01
N ASP A 118 -6.19 1.13 -9.96
CA ASP A 118 -6.81 1.10 -11.28
C ASP A 118 -7.88 0.02 -11.26
N SER A 119 -9.15 0.44 -11.24
CA SER A 119 -10.29 -0.48 -11.18
C SER A 119 -10.53 -1.22 -12.48
N ALA A 120 -10.12 -0.66 -13.62
CA ALA A 120 -10.29 -1.28 -14.92
C ALA A 120 -9.31 -2.45 -15.13
N ARG A 121 -8.10 -2.36 -14.57
CA ARG A 121 -7.06 -3.40 -14.68
C ARG A 121 -6.90 -4.26 -13.44
N THR A 122 -7.66 -3.96 -12.38
CA THR A 122 -7.48 -4.58 -11.06
C THR A 122 -6.01 -4.49 -10.63
N ALA A 123 -5.44 -3.28 -10.67
CA ALA A 123 -4.00 -3.05 -10.45
C ALA A 123 -3.76 -1.95 -9.41
N LEU A 124 -2.79 -2.16 -8.50
CA LEU A 124 -2.38 -1.14 -7.54
C LEU A 124 -1.01 -0.58 -7.95
N TYR A 125 -0.95 0.70 -8.31
CA TYR A 125 0.30 1.39 -8.56
C TYR A 125 0.86 1.93 -7.26
N VAL A 126 2.14 1.67 -7.02
CA VAL A 126 2.89 2.17 -5.87
C VAL A 126 4.10 2.93 -6.38
N GLY A 127 4.21 4.18 -5.95
CA GLY A 127 5.30 5.09 -6.31
C GLY A 127 6.02 5.59 -5.07
N GLY A 128 7.29 5.93 -5.21
CA GLY A 128 8.04 6.48 -4.09
C GLY A 128 9.50 6.74 -4.40
N SER A 129 10.37 6.51 -3.41
CA SER A 129 11.81 6.71 -3.52
C SER A 129 12.62 5.41 -3.68
N PHE A 130 11.97 4.27 -3.90
CA PHE A 130 12.59 2.94 -3.90
C PHE A 130 13.16 2.51 -5.24
N HIS A 131 14.29 1.80 -5.19
CA HIS A 131 14.92 1.17 -6.37
C HIS A 131 14.67 -0.34 -6.47
N PHE A 132 14.05 -0.93 -5.44
CA PHE A 132 13.76 -2.35 -5.42
C PHE A 132 12.35 -2.59 -4.90
N ALA A 133 11.60 -3.42 -5.62
CA ALA A 133 10.29 -3.92 -5.23
C ALA A 133 10.28 -5.43 -5.47
N ASN A 134 9.80 -6.17 -4.47
CA ASN A 134 9.72 -7.64 -4.53
C ASN A 134 11.05 -8.34 -4.90
N GLY A 135 12.18 -7.73 -4.53
CA GLY A 135 13.53 -8.23 -4.80
C GLY A 135 14.07 -7.94 -6.21
N ALA A 136 13.28 -7.31 -7.10
CA ALA A 136 13.71 -6.88 -8.42
C ALA A 136 14.02 -5.38 -8.44
N GLU A 137 14.95 -4.96 -9.30
CA GLU A 137 15.24 -3.55 -9.55
C GLU A 137 14.05 -2.89 -10.27
N VAL A 138 13.70 -1.68 -9.84
CA VAL A 138 12.59 -0.88 -10.40
C VAL A 138 12.95 0.61 -10.33
N THR A 139 12.41 1.41 -11.23
CA THR A 139 12.67 2.87 -11.30
C THR A 139 11.55 3.67 -10.64
N ARG A 140 11.49 3.58 -9.31
CA ARG A 140 10.63 4.39 -8.43
C ARG A 140 9.12 4.13 -8.52
N ILE A 141 8.70 3.18 -9.36
CA ILE A 141 7.31 2.72 -9.47
C ILE A 141 7.25 1.19 -9.58
N THR A 142 6.19 0.60 -9.01
CA THR A 142 5.83 -0.81 -9.17
C THR A 142 4.32 -0.94 -9.23
N MET A 143 3.82 -2.04 -9.79
CA MET A 143 2.40 -2.38 -9.84
C MET A 143 2.17 -3.68 -9.10
N VAL A 144 1.19 -3.72 -8.20
CA VAL A 144 0.70 -4.95 -7.59
C VAL A 144 -0.46 -5.48 -8.42
N ALA A 145 -0.34 -6.72 -8.88
CA ALA A 145 -1.40 -7.46 -9.55
C ALA A 145 -1.41 -8.89 -9.03
N ASN A 146 -2.61 -9.40 -8.70
CA ASN A 146 -2.79 -10.74 -8.11
C ASN A 146 -1.96 -10.95 -6.83
N GLY A 147 -1.88 -9.92 -5.97
CA GLY A 147 -1.14 -9.97 -4.71
C GLY A 147 0.39 -9.96 -4.82
N SER A 148 0.94 -9.84 -6.03
CA SER A 148 2.38 -9.81 -6.29
C SER A 148 2.79 -8.52 -6.98
N MET A 149 3.95 -7.98 -6.61
CA MET A 149 4.49 -6.78 -7.24
C MET A 149 5.23 -7.13 -8.53
N ARG A 150 5.08 -6.26 -9.52
CA ARG A 150 5.66 -6.34 -10.86
C ARG A 150 6.30 -5.00 -11.21
N GLU A 151 7.37 -5.05 -12.00
CA GLU A 151 7.99 -3.87 -12.59
C GLU A 151 7.02 -3.16 -13.55
N VAL A 152 7.11 -1.83 -13.62
CA VAL A 152 6.32 -1.00 -14.52
C VAL A 152 7.28 -0.23 -15.41
N ASP A 153 7.68 -0.85 -16.53
CA ASP A 153 8.53 -0.28 -17.59
C ASP A 153 9.66 0.67 -17.08
N LYS A 154 10.08 1.66 -17.87
CA LYS A 154 11.22 2.55 -17.58
C LYS A 154 11.06 3.46 -16.35
N GLY A 155 9.88 3.51 -15.71
CA GLY A 155 9.60 4.37 -14.54
C GLY A 155 10.06 5.82 -14.71
N VAL A 156 10.60 6.44 -13.65
CA VAL A 156 10.93 7.89 -13.63
C VAL A 156 12.28 8.19 -12.99
N SER A 157 12.89 9.34 -13.34
CA SER A 157 14.23 9.75 -12.89
C SER A 157 14.35 10.04 -11.39
N ASN A 158 13.24 10.34 -10.70
CA ASN A 158 13.28 10.74 -9.29
C ASN A 158 11.98 10.34 -8.55
N SER A 159 11.91 10.70 -7.27
CA SER A 159 10.85 10.26 -6.35
C SER A 159 9.45 10.70 -6.80
N ILE A 160 8.52 9.75 -6.76
CA ILE A 160 7.09 9.99 -6.96
C ILE A 160 6.46 10.33 -5.61
N TYR A 161 5.81 11.48 -5.53
CA TYR A 161 5.10 11.94 -4.32
C TYR A 161 3.57 11.81 -4.44
N ALA A 162 3.04 11.73 -5.66
CA ALA A 162 1.62 11.58 -5.91
C ALA A 162 1.37 10.65 -7.11
N LEU A 163 0.29 9.87 -7.01
CA LEU A 163 -0.22 9.03 -8.09
C LEU A 163 -1.73 9.26 -8.21
N ALA A 164 -2.23 9.26 -9.43
CA ALA A 164 -3.66 9.22 -9.72
C ALA A 164 -3.91 8.35 -10.95
N VAL A 165 -5.02 7.61 -10.97
CA VAL A 165 -5.46 6.85 -12.13
C VAL A 165 -6.70 7.51 -12.70
N HIS A 166 -6.70 7.75 -14.01
CA HIS A 166 -7.91 8.14 -14.72
C HIS A 166 -8.67 6.87 -15.13
N GLU A 167 -9.61 6.46 -14.28
CA GLU A 167 -10.38 5.21 -14.41
C GLU A 167 -10.90 4.91 -15.83
N PRO A 168 -11.45 5.87 -16.60
CA PRO A 168 -11.98 5.56 -17.94
C PRO A 168 -10.93 5.05 -18.94
N THR A 169 -9.67 5.46 -18.80
CA THR A 169 -8.58 5.05 -19.70
C THR A 169 -7.54 4.17 -19.00
N GLY A 170 -7.60 4.14 -17.67
CA GLY A 170 -6.56 3.65 -16.77
C GLY A 170 -5.20 4.33 -17.01
N THR A 171 -5.19 5.60 -17.42
CA THR A 171 -3.94 6.37 -17.52
C THR A 171 -3.45 6.72 -16.14
N VAL A 172 -2.19 6.41 -15.84
CA VAL A 172 -1.55 6.74 -14.56
C VAL A 172 -0.82 8.07 -14.67
N TYR A 173 -1.21 9.03 -13.83
CA TYR A 173 -0.54 10.31 -13.67
C TYR A 173 0.38 10.25 -12.45
N MET A 174 1.61 10.72 -12.64
CA MET A 174 2.63 10.74 -11.59
C MET A 174 3.04 12.18 -11.30
N GLY A 175 3.03 12.56 -10.03
CA GLY A 175 3.53 13.84 -9.55
C GLY A 175 4.79 13.65 -8.73
N GLY A 176 5.84 14.38 -9.04
CA GLY A 176 7.16 14.19 -8.42
C GLY A 176 8.13 15.30 -8.73
N VAL A 177 9.39 15.11 -8.35
CA VAL A 177 10.51 16.02 -8.65
C VAL A 177 11.35 15.43 -9.77
N PHE A 178 10.72 15.20 -10.93
CA PHE A 178 11.39 14.59 -12.08
C PHE A 178 12.43 15.55 -12.65
N LEU A 179 13.63 15.03 -12.91
CA LEU A 179 14.66 15.76 -13.65
C LEU A 179 14.50 15.49 -15.15
N ASP A 180 14.18 14.23 -15.47
CA ASP A 180 13.81 13.75 -16.80
C ASP A 180 12.58 12.83 -16.66
N ALA A 181 11.62 12.94 -17.59
CA ALA A 181 10.38 12.17 -17.60
C ALA A 181 10.27 11.30 -18.85
#